data_AF-A0A8J9YBS0-F1
#
_entry.id   AF-A0A8J9YBS0-F1
#
_cell.length_a   1.000
_cell.length_b   1.000
_cell.length_c   1.000
_cell.angle_alpha   90.00
_cell.angle_beta   90.00
_cell.angle_gamma   90.00
#
_symmetry.space_group_name_H-M   'P 1'
#
loop_
_entity.id
_entity.type
_entity.pdbx_description
1 polymer ?
#
loop_
_entity_poly.entity_id
_entity_poly.type
_entity_poly.pdbx_seq_one_letter_code
_entity_poly.pdbx_strand_id
1 'polypeptide(L)'
;MATLIQSYEQQYSVLTADITSKIGRLKSASEDERENLSREIQSNFDEANDLLEQLELEYRGAGAGSRVAAYRVELQRVREEYRSVASNSATYNIDPDEYEDWSMVNDQRRKLLDNTEHLERTGKNLNEGYRVVLETEQIGAAVLQDLSAQRETIQRSRGRLRETDEQLSRSSRLLNTLVVRALQERAVLALVLLALAALAAAALYAYT
;
A
#
# COMPACT_ATOMS: atom_id res chain seq x y z
N MET A 1 -0.18 8.66 22.44
CA MET A 1 -0.41 8.44 21.00
C MET A 1 -1.86 8.72 20.62
N ALA A 2 -2.87 8.02 21.16
CA ALA A 2 -4.29 8.35 20.89
C ALA A 2 -4.72 9.77 21.29
N THR A 3 -4.10 10.35 22.33
CA THR A 3 -4.37 11.72 22.81
C THR A 3 -3.88 12.82 21.87
N LEU A 4 -2.81 12.57 21.11
CA LEU A 4 -2.21 13.58 20.22
C LEU A 4 -3.03 13.72 18.94
N ILE A 5 -3.45 12.57 18.37
CA ILE A 5 -4.38 12.49 17.24
C ILE A 5 -5.69 13.23 17.57
N GLN A 6 -6.27 12.96 18.75
CA GLN A 6 -7.50 13.63 19.18
C GLN A 6 -7.31 15.15 19.35
N SER A 7 -6.12 15.58 19.81
CA SER A 7 -5.78 17.00 19.90
C SER A 7 -5.71 17.67 18.52
N TYR A 8 -5.15 16.99 17.53
CA TYR A 8 -5.03 17.51 16.17
C TYR A 8 -6.38 17.48 15.43
N GLU A 9 -7.20 16.43 15.62
CA GLU A 9 -8.58 16.39 15.11
C GLU A 9 -9.41 17.56 15.68
N GLN A 10 -9.25 17.87 16.97
CA GLN A 10 -9.93 19.00 17.61
C GLN A 10 -9.43 20.34 17.05
N GLN A 11 -8.11 20.52 16.91
CA GLN A 11 -7.53 21.74 16.32
C GLN A 11 -8.00 21.95 14.87
N TYR A 12 -7.99 20.89 14.07
CA TYR A 12 -8.50 20.93 12.69
C TYR A 12 -9.99 21.31 12.63
N SER A 13 -10.83 20.75 13.52
CA SER A 13 -12.25 21.08 13.58
C SER A 13 -12.50 22.55 13.97
N VAL A 14 -11.71 23.11 14.88
CA VAL A 14 -11.81 24.52 15.27
C VAL A 14 -11.37 25.42 14.11
N LEU A 15 -10.27 25.08 13.46
CA LEU A 15 -9.69 25.87 12.37
C LEU A 15 -10.60 25.89 11.14
N THR A 16 -11.20 24.75 10.77
CA THR A 16 -12.18 24.67 9.68
C THR A 16 -13.47 25.44 9.98
N ALA A 17 -13.94 25.42 11.22
CA ALA A 17 -15.08 26.23 11.65
C ALA A 17 -14.77 27.74 11.58
N ASP A 18 -13.56 28.15 11.99
CA ASP A 18 -13.10 29.54 11.89
C ASP A 18 -12.99 30.00 10.43
N ILE A 19 -12.39 29.19 9.55
CA ILE A 19 -12.34 29.44 8.11
C ILE A 19 -13.75 29.63 7.55
N THR A 20 -14.68 28.73 7.86
CA THR A 20 -16.06 28.80 7.37
C THR A 20 -16.79 30.05 7.85
N SER A 21 -16.61 30.42 9.12
CA SER A 21 -17.17 31.65 9.71
C SER A 21 -16.61 32.90 9.01
N LYS A 22 -15.29 32.96 8.79
CA LYS A 22 -14.63 34.06 8.08
C LYS A 22 -15.06 34.16 6.61
N ILE A 23 -15.27 33.03 5.91
CA ILE A 23 -15.87 33.01 4.56
C ILE A 23 -17.29 33.58 4.58
N GLY A 24 -18.09 33.26 5.60
CA GLY A 24 -19.42 33.84 5.80
C GLY A 24 -19.36 35.36 5.99
N ARG A 25 -18.43 35.86 6.80
CA ARG A 25 -18.21 37.30 7.02
C ARG A 25 -17.67 38.01 5.77
N LEU A 26 -16.88 37.32 4.94
CA LEU A 26 -16.36 37.84 3.68
C LEU A 26 -17.48 38.24 2.71
N LYS A 27 -18.66 37.62 2.79
CA LYS A 27 -19.84 37.94 1.96
C LYS A 27 -20.43 39.32 2.23
N SER A 28 -20.19 39.89 3.42
CA SER A 28 -20.80 41.15 3.87
C SER A 28 -19.78 42.19 4.35
N ALA A 29 -18.48 41.93 4.20
CA ALA A 29 -17.41 42.81 4.66
C ALA A 29 -17.12 43.94 3.66
N SER A 30 -16.64 45.08 4.17
CA SER A 30 -16.14 46.19 3.36
C SER A 30 -14.84 45.82 2.62
N GLU A 31 -14.47 46.53 1.55
CA GLU A 31 -13.35 46.16 0.67
C GLU A 31 -12.00 46.03 1.41
N ASP A 32 -11.71 46.95 2.35
CA ASP A 32 -10.52 46.92 3.20
C ASP A 32 -10.53 45.75 4.21
N GLU A 33 -11.70 45.48 4.81
CA GLU A 33 -11.87 44.32 5.70
C GLU A 33 -11.80 43.01 4.93
N ARG A 34 -12.20 43.02 3.65
CA ARG A 34 -12.20 41.85 2.77
C ARG A 34 -10.77 41.42 2.43
N GLU A 35 -9.88 42.37 2.15
CA GLU A 35 -8.47 42.05 1.91
C GLU A 35 -7.82 41.46 3.16
N ASN A 36 -8.06 42.05 4.34
CA ASN A 36 -7.56 41.51 5.60
C ASN A 36 -8.12 40.11 5.90
N LEU A 37 -9.43 39.90 5.77
CA LEU A 37 -10.07 38.60 5.93
C LEU A 37 -9.55 37.57 4.92
N SER A 38 -9.27 37.97 3.68
CA SER A 38 -8.73 37.09 2.65
C SER A 38 -7.33 36.57 3.01
N ARG A 39 -6.47 37.43 3.57
CA ARG A 39 -5.12 37.06 4.04
C ARG A 39 -5.20 36.13 5.25
N GLU A 40 -6.08 36.43 6.20
CA GLU A 40 -6.29 35.56 7.37
C GLU A 40 -6.85 34.18 6.98
N ILE A 41 -7.81 34.12 6.06
CA ILE A 41 -8.36 32.86 5.55
C ILE A 41 -7.28 32.03 4.86
N GLN A 42 -6.41 32.66 4.06
CA GLN A 42 -5.28 31.98 3.42
C GLN A 42 -4.29 31.42 4.46
N SER A 43 -3.92 32.22 5.46
CA SER A 43 -3.05 31.77 6.56
C SER A 43 -3.66 30.57 7.30
N ASN A 44 -4.95 30.63 7.61
CA ASN A 44 -5.65 29.53 8.27
C ASN A 44 -5.72 28.25 7.39
N PHE A 45 -5.82 28.39 6.06
CA PHE A 45 -5.73 27.24 5.15
C PHE A 45 -4.35 26.60 5.17
N ASP A 46 -3.28 27.39 5.26
CA ASP A 46 -1.91 26.87 5.31
C ASP A 46 -1.69 26.13 6.64
N GLU A 47 -2.11 26.71 7.77
CA GLU A 47 -2.07 26.05 9.09
C GLU A 47 -2.90 24.75 9.11
N ALA A 48 -4.06 24.72 8.44
CA ALA A 48 -4.88 23.51 8.31
C ALA A 48 -4.18 22.42 7.49
N ASN A 49 -3.40 22.79 6.47
CA ASN A 49 -2.61 21.83 5.69
C ASN A 49 -1.46 21.25 6.53
N ASP A 50 -0.76 22.10 7.29
CA ASP A 50 0.32 21.65 8.19
C ASP A 50 -0.22 20.68 9.25
N LEU A 51 -1.38 20.97 9.83
CA LEU A 51 -2.06 20.06 10.77
C LEU A 51 -2.46 18.73 10.14
N LEU A 52 -2.94 18.74 8.88
CA LEU A 52 -3.27 17.51 8.15
C LEU A 52 -2.04 16.67 7.82
N GLU A 53 -0.89 17.29 7.53
CA GLU A 53 0.37 16.59 7.31
C GLU A 53 0.87 15.93 8.61
N GLN A 54 0.79 16.64 9.74
CA GLN A 54 1.10 16.07 11.06
C GLN A 54 0.18 14.90 11.42
N LEU A 55 -1.13 15.03 11.15
CA LEU A 55 -2.09 13.94 11.32
C LEU A 55 -1.74 12.72 10.44
N GLU A 56 -1.32 12.93 9.18
CA GLU A 56 -0.94 11.83 8.29
C GLU A 56 0.28 11.06 8.81
N LEU A 57 1.28 11.76 9.34
CA LEU A 57 2.48 11.15 9.91
C LEU A 57 2.15 10.29 11.14
N GLU A 58 1.29 10.79 12.03
CA GLU A 58 0.82 10.05 13.21
C GLU A 58 -0.06 8.85 12.84
N TYR A 59 -0.92 8.98 11.82
CA TYR A 59 -1.79 7.90 11.36
C TYR A 59 -1.07 6.80 10.57
N ARG A 60 0.04 7.11 9.89
CA ARG A 60 0.91 6.09 9.27
C ARG A 60 1.51 5.14 10.32
N GLY A 61 1.74 5.61 11.55
CA GLY A 61 2.15 4.78 12.67
C GLY A 61 1.04 3.90 13.26
N ALA A 62 -0.23 4.26 13.05
CA ALA A 62 -1.40 3.63 13.68
C ALA A 62 -2.33 2.86 12.72
N GLY A 63 -2.07 2.88 11.40
CA GLY A 63 -2.81 2.08 10.41
C GLY A 63 -4.18 2.65 9.99
N ALA A 64 -4.48 3.93 10.24
CA ALA A 64 -5.79 4.54 9.97
C ALA A 64 -5.76 5.66 8.90
N GLY A 65 -5.17 5.39 7.74
CA GLY A 65 -5.05 6.35 6.62
C GLY A 65 -6.36 6.85 6.00
N SER A 66 -7.51 6.22 6.29
CA SER A 66 -8.80 6.57 5.67
C SER A 66 -9.41 7.90 6.15
N ARG A 67 -9.06 8.39 7.35
CA ARG A 67 -9.70 9.59 7.93
C ARG A 67 -9.07 10.89 7.43
N VAL A 68 -7.75 10.91 7.28
CA VAL A 68 -7.01 12.06 6.73
C VAL A 68 -7.45 12.37 5.29
N ALA A 69 -7.72 11.34 4.49
CA ALA A 69 -8.24 11.51 3.14
C ALA A 69 -9.60 12.23 3.12
N ALA A 70 -10.50 11.90 4.06
CA ALA A 70 -11.80 12.56 4.18
C ALA A 70 -11.64 14.05 4.56
N TYR A 71 -10.76 14.36 5.52
CA TYR A 71 -10.47 15.74 5.90
C TYR A 71 -9.85 16.56 4.76
N ARG A 72 -8.96 15.97 3.94
CA ARG A 72 -8.41 16.65 2.75
C ARG A 72 -9.50 17.06 1.75
N VAL A 73 -10.46 16.17 1.50
CA VAL A 73 -11.59 16.44 0.59
C VAL A 73 -12.47 17.57 1.15
N GLU A 74 -12.73 17.56 2.45
CA GLU A 74 -13.48 18.62 3.12
C GLU A 74 -12.78 19.98 3.02
N LEU A 75 -11.48 20.04 3.32
CA LEU A 75 -10.68 21.26 3.21
C LEU A 75 -10.68 21.82 1.78
N GLN A 76 -10.61 20.93 0.78
CA GLN A 76 -10.69 21.32 -0.62
C GLN A 76 -12.06 21.92 -0.98
N ARG A 77 -13.16 21.33 -0.48
CA ARG A 77 -14.51 21.87 -0.66
C ARG A 77 -14.65 23.29 -0.10
N VAL A 78 -14.13 23.51 1.12
CA VAL A 78 -14.16 24.83 1.78
C VAL A 78 -13.30 25.84 1.00
N ARG A 79 -12.17 25.41 0.42
CA ARG A 79 -11.31 26.25 -0.43
C ARG A 79 -11.99 26.66 -1.74
N GLU A 80 -12.78 25.78 -2.34
CA GLU A 80 -13.60 26.09 -3.51
C GLU A 80 -14.72 27.09 -3.17
N GLU A 81 -15.38 26.92 -2.02
CA GLU A 81 -16.38 27.88 -1.52
C GLU A 81 -15.77 29.27 -1.31
N TYR A 82 -14.59 29.37 -0.68
CA TYR A 82 -13.86 30.62 -0.54
C TYR A 82 -13.58 31.29 -1.90
N ARG A 83 -13.09 30.53 -2.89
CA ARG A 83 -12.82 31.06 -4.24
C ARG A 83 -14.08 31.57 -4.92
N SER A 84 -15.21 30.87 -4.76
CA SER A 84 -16.49 31.33 -5.30
C SER A 84 -16.94 32.64 -4.67
N VAL A 85 -16.78 32.80 -3.36
CA VAL A 85 -17.16 34.03 -2.66
C VAL A 85 -16.21 35.19 -2.99
N ALA A 86 -14.91 34.91 -3.07
CA ALA A 86 -13.90 35.90 -3.41
C ALA A 86 -14.05 36.44 -4.84
N SER A 87 -14.54 35.61 -5.78
CA SER A 87 -14.77 35.97 -7.19
C SER A 87 -16.14 36.59 -7.46
N ASN A 88 -17.22 36.12 -6.83
CA ASN A 88 -18.57 36.68 -7.02
C ASN A 88 -18.68 38.14 -6.58
N SER A 89 -17.85 38.61 -5.65
CA SER A 89 -17.82 40.02 -5.25
C SER A 89 -17.29 40.96 -6.33
N ALA A 90 -16.57 40.46 -7.35
CA ALA A 90 -16.12 41.27 -8.49
C ALA A 90 -17.26 41.62 -9.46
N THR A 91 -18.42 40.94 -9.36
CA THR A 91 -19.60 41.18 -10.20
C THR A 91 -20.61 42.14 -9.56
N TYR A 92 -20.42 42.51 -8.28
CA TYR A 92 -21.39 43.34 -7.54
C TYR A 92 -21.23 44.87 -7.68
N ASN A 93 -20.28 45.34 -8.51
CA ASN A 93 -20.04 46.77 -8.75
C ASN A 93 -20.15 47.18 -10.24
N ILE A 94 -21.02 46.53 -11.02
CA ILE A 94 -21.33 46.98 -12.37
C ILE A 94 -22.66 47.72 -12.35
N ASP A 95 -22.53 49.05 -12.36
CA ASP A 95 -23.60 50.01 -12.64
C ASP A 95 -24.17 49.69 -14.04
N PRO A 96 -25.45 49.32 -14.19
CA PRO A 96 -25.97 48.83 -15.46
C PRO A 96 -26.56 49.97 -16.27
N ASP A 97 -25.68 50.77 -16.88
CA ASP A 97 -26.07 51.59 -18.03
C ASP A 97 -25.19 51.22 -19.25
N GLU A 98 -25.82 50.48 -20.16
CA GLU A 98 -25.72 50.67 -21.62
C GLU A 98 -24.76 49.81 -22.48
N TYR A 99 -24.19 48.68 -22.04
CA TYR A 99 -23.43 47.76 -22.95
C TYR A 99 -23.45 46.24 -22.60
N GLU A 100 -24.57 45.69 -22.12
CA GLU A 100 -24.57 44.34 -21.51
C GLU A 100 -24.75 43.14 -22.48
N ASP A 101 -25.27 43.34 -23.70
CA ASP A 101 -25.73 42.22 -24.54
C ASP A 101 -24.60 41.49 -25.32
N TRP A 102 -23.56 42.20 -25.78
CA TRP A 102 -22.47 41.59 -26.56
C TRP A 102 -21.35 40.96 -25.70
N SER A 103 -21.18 41.44 -24.47
CA SER A 103 -20.21 40.92 -23.50
C SER A 103 -20.63 39.55 -22.98
N MET A 104 -21.90 39.42 -22.58
CA MET A 104 -22.44 38.19 -21.99
C MET A 104 -22.45 37.00 -22.97
N VAL A 105 -22.76 37.27 -24.24
CA VAL A 105 -22.72 36.24 -25.30
C VAL A 105 -21.29 35.77 -25.59
N ASN A 106 -20.31 36.67 -25.57
CA ASN A 106 -18.90 36.30 -25.75
C ASN A 106 -18.36 35.51 -24.56
N ASP A 107 -18.77 35.83 -23.33
CA ASP A 107 -18.38 35.08 -22.14
C ASP A 107 -19.01 33.69 -22.09
N GLN A 108 -20.28 33.53 -22.49
CA GLN A 108 -20.88 32.21 -22.66
C GLN A 108 -20.15 31.39 -23.73
N ARG A 109 -19.80 32.00 -24.87
CA ARG A 109 -19.05 31.31 -25.93
C ARG A 109 -17.66 30.88 -25.48
N ARG A 110 -16.95 31.72 -24.72
CA ARG A 110 -15.66 31.38 -24.11
C ARG A 110 -15.78 30.22 -23.12
N LYS A 111 -16.81 30.22 -22.26
CA LYS A 111 -17.08 29.13 -21.31
C LYS A 111 -17.41 27.80 -22.01
N LEU A 112 -18.12 27.85 -23.14
CA LEU A 112 -18.42 26.65 -23.93
C LEU A 112 -17.17 26.11 -24.63
N LEU A 113 -16.31 26.99 -25.14
CA LEU A 113 -15.02 26.60 -25.74
C LEU A 113 -14.09 25.98 -24.69
N ASP A 114 -13.98 26.59 -23.51
CA ASP A 114 -13.18 26.06 -22.41
C ASP A 114 -13.70 24.71 -21.90
N ASN A 115 -15.03 24.57 -21.77
CA ASN A 115 -15.64 23.27 -21.46
C ASN A 115 -15.35 22.23 -22.56
N THR A 116 -15.38 22.63 -23.83
CA THR A 116 -15.09 21.72 -24.95
C THR A 116 -13.62 21.28 -24.93
N GLU A 117 -12.68 22.20 -24.70
CA GLU A 117 -11.26 21.87 -24.56
C GLU A 117 -11.02 20.93 -23.37
N HIS A 118 -11.67 21.21 -22.22
CA HIS A 118 -11.60 20.33 -21.06
C HIS A 118 -12.15 18.93 -21.34
N LEU A 119 -13.24 18.83 -22.10
CA LEU A 119 -13.88 17.57 -22.45
C LEU A 119 -13.01 16.77 -23.42
N GLU A 120 -12.39 17.43 -24.39
CA GLU A 120 -11.42 16.82 -25.31
C GLU A 120 -10.18 16.31 -24.56
N ARG A 121 -9.60 17.13 -23.67
CA ARG A 121 -8.45 16.75 -22.84
C ARG A 121 -8.80 15.58 -21.91
N THR A 122 -9.97 15.63 -21.26
CA THR A 122 -10.47 14.54 -20.41
C THR A 122 -10.69 13.26 -21.22
N GLY A 123 -11.28 13.37 -22.42
CA GLY A 123 -11.49 12.24 -23.32
C GLY A 123 -10.18 11.59 -23.76
N LYS A 124 -9.16 12.40 -24.06
CA LYS A 124 -7.82 11.91 -24.38
C LYS A 124 -7.18 11.18 -23.20
N ASN A 125 -7.22 11.78 -22.02
CA ASN A 125 -6.69 11.18 -20.78
C ASN A 125 -7.43 9.87 -20.44
N LEU A 126 -8.75 9.81 -20.66
CA LEU A 126 -9.55 8.60 -20.45
C LEU A 126 -9.16 7.49 -21.43
N ASN A 127 -8.94 7.82 -22.71
CA ASN A 127 -8.50 6.86 -23.71
C ASN A 127 -7.08 6.35 -23.43
N GLU A 128 -6.18 7.23 -23.01
CA GLU A 128 -4.83 6.85 -22.56
C GLU A 128 -4.90 5.95 -21.31
N GLY A 129 -5.74 6.30 -20.33
CA GLY A 129 -5.98 5.48 -19.14
C GLY A 129 -6.56 4.11 -19.48
N TYR A 130 -7.52 4.05 -20.41
CA TYR A 130 -8.08 2.79 -20.90
C TYR A 130 -7.01 1.88 -21.51
N ARG A 131 -6.13 2.44 -22.34
CA ARG A 131 -4.99 1.69 -22.91
C ARG A 131 -4.07 1.14 -21.82
N VAL A 132 -3.72 1.95 -20.81
CA VAL A 132 -2.87 1.51 -19.69
C VAL A 132 -3.55 0.41 -18.87
N VAL A 133 -4.87 0.48 -18.67
CA VAL A 133 -5.63 -0.58 -17.99
C VAL A 133 -5.58 -1.89 -18.77
N LEU A 134 -5.73 -1.85 -20.10
CA LEU A 134 -5.62 -3.04 -20.94
C LEU A 134 -4.21 -3.66 -20.89
N GLU A 135 -3.17 -2.83 -20.96
CA GLU A 135 -1.78 -3.30 -20.79
C GLU A 135 -1.57 -3.92 -19.40
N THR A 136 -2.15 -3.32 -18.36
CA THR A 136 -2.08 -3.82 -16.99
C THR A 136 -2.84 -5.16 -16.84
N GLU A 137 -4.00 -5.31 -17.48
CA GLU A 137 -4.74 -6.58 -17.51
C GLU A 137 -3.93 -7.69 -18.19
N GLN A 138 -3.28 -7.37 -19.31
CA GLN A 138 -2.41 -8.31 -20.01
C GLN A 138 -1.22 -8.74 -19.15
N ILE A 139 -0.56 -7.80 -18.46
CA ILE A 139 0.53 -8.10 -17.53
C ILE A 139 0.00 -8.95 -16.37
N GLY A 140 -1.16 -8.61 -15.81
CA GLY A 140 -1.81 -9.36 -14.73
C GLY A 140 -2.10 -10.81 -15.15
N ALA A 141 -2.63 -11.01 -16.35
CA ALA A 141 -2.87 -12.35 -16.91
C ALA A 141 -1.58 -13.15 -17.06
N ALA A 142 -0.50 -12.53 -17.56
CA ALA A 142 0.81 -13.16 -17.66
C ALA A 142 1.39 -13.54 -16.28
N VAL A 143 1.25 -12.66 -15.29
CA VAL A 143 1.67 -12.95 -13.90
C VAL A 143 0.89 -14.12 -13.31
N LEU A 144 -0.43 -14.18 -13.53
CA LEU A 144 -1.25 -15.32 -13.07
C LEU A 144 -0.84 -16.63 -13.73
N GLN A 145 -0.50 -16.60 -15.02
CA GLN A 145 0.02 -17.76 -15.74
C GLN A 145 1.37 -18.22 -15.15
N ASP A 146 2.28 -17.29 -14.88
CA ASP A 146 3.57 -17.61 -14.28
C ASP A 146 3.42 -18.17 -12.85
N LEU A 147 2.58 -17.55 -12.02
CA LEU A 147 2.27 -18.06 -10.68
C LEU A 147 1.68 -19.48 -10.72
N SER A 148 0.84 -19.78 -11.71
CA SER A 148 0.32 -21.14 -11.93
C SER A 148 1.44 -22.13 -12.28
N ALA A 149 2.34 -21.76 -13.19
CA ALA A 149 3.50 -22.58 -13.56
C ALA A 149 4.48 -22.78 -12.38
N GLN A 150 4.72 -21.73 -11.58
CA GLN A 150 5.51 -21.81 -10.36
C GLN A 150 4.87 -22.75 -9.33
N ARG A 151 3.55 -22.65 -9.12
CA ARG A 151 2.80 -23.56 -8.24
C ARG A 151 2.99 -25.00 -8.67
N GLU A 152 2.85 -25.28 -9.96
CA GLU A 152 3.04 -26.63 -10.51
C GLU A 152 4.48 -27.13 -10.29
N THR A 153 5.47 -26.27 -10.50
CA THR A 153 6.88 -26.57 -10.24
C THR A 153 7.14 -26.90 -8.77
N ILE A 154 6.57 -26.12 -7.84
CA ILE A 154 6.66 -26.40 -6.40
C ILE A 154 6.01 -27.74 -6.05
N GLN A 155 4.83 -28.03 -6.63
CA GLN A 155 4.15 -29.31 -6.41
C GLN A 155 4.97 -30.50 -6.91
N ARG A 156 5.56 -30.41 -8.12
CA ARG A 156 6.46 -31.43 -8.65
C ARG A 156 7.69 -31.62 -7.77
N SER A 157 8.32 -30.53 -7.32
CA SER A 157 9.47 -30.58 -6.42
C SER A 157 9.12 -31.23 -5.08
N ARG A 158 7.95 -30.92 -4.49
CA ARG A 158 7.45 -31.58 -3.28
C ARG A 158 7.20 -33.07 -3.50
N GLY A 159 6.64 -33.46 -4.64
CA GLY A 159 6.46 -34.87 -5.01
C GLY A 159 7.79 -35.61 -5.09
N ARG A 160 8.78 -35.04 -5.78
CA ARG A 160 10.14 -35.59 -5.86
C ARG A 160 10.82 -35.69 -4.51
N LEU A 161 10.70 -34.68 -3.64
CA LEU A 161 11.26 -34.73 -2.29
C LEU A 161 10.67 -35.86 -1.46
N ARG A 162 9.34 -36.09 -1.57
CA ARG A 162 8.67 -37.20 -0.88
C ARG A 162 9.14 -38.56 -1.40
N GLU A 163 9.31 -38.71 -2.71
CA GLU A 163 9.85 -39.93 -3.30
C GLU A 163 11.30 -40.18 -2.85
N THR A 164 12.14 -39.14 -2.85
CA THR A 164 13.52 -39.21 -2.33
C THR A 164 13.55 -39.59 -0.86
N ASP A 165 12.63 -39.07 -0.03
CA ASP A 165 12.52 -39.42 1.39
C ASP A 165 12.15 -40.90 1.58
N GLU A 166 11.24 -41.43 0.76
CA GLU A 166 10.93 -42.86 0.74
C GLU A 166 12.13 -43.72 0.32
N GLN A 167 12.90 -43.28 -0.68
CA GLN A 167 14.13 -43.97 -1.11
C GLN A 167 15.23 -43.90 -0.04
N LEU A 168 15.39 -42.78 0.66
CA LEU A 168 16.30 -42.62 1.80
C LEU A 168 15.90 -43.54 2.95
N SER A 169 14.60 -43.65 3.26
CA SER A 169 14.08 -44.57 4.27
C SER A 169 14.42 -46.03 3.95
N ARG A 170 14.25 -46.44 2.68
CA ARG A 170 14.62 -47.79 2.22
C ARG A 170 16.13 -48.02 2.32
N SER A 171 16.93 -47.07 1.84
CA SER A 171 18.39 -47.12 1.90
C SER A 171 18.90 -47.20 3.34
N SER A 172 18.30 -46.45 4.27
CA SER A 172 18.62 -46.52 5.70
C SER A 172 18.38 -47.91 6.30
N ARG A 173 17.27 -48.56 5.95
CA ARG A 173 16.98 -49.93 6.39
C ARG A 173 17.97 -50.95 5.82
N LEU A 174 18.33 -50.82 4.54
CA LEU A 174 19.33 -51.67 3.92
C LEU A 174 20.71 -51.49 4.58
N LEU A 175 21.14 -50.24 4.79
CA LEU A 175 22.39 -49.94 5.48
C LEU A 175 22.42 -50.51 6.89
N ASN A 176 21.35 -50.34 7.67
CA ASN A 176 21.27 -50.92 9.01
C ASN A 176 21.39 -52.46 8.98
N THR A 177 20.78 -53.10 7.98
CA THR A 177 20.90 -54.56 7.79
C THR A 177 22.34 -54.97 7.45
N LEU A 178 23.03 -54.21 6.58
CA LEU A 178 24.43 -54.47 6.26
C LEU A 178 25.35 -54.25 7.46
N VAL A 179 25.11 -53.20 8.26
CA VAL A 179 25.87 -52.91 9.48
C VAL A 179 25.72 -54.04 10.50
N VAL A 180 24.49 -54.53 10.72
CA VAL A 180 24.25 -55.65 11.64
C VAL A 180 24.94 -56.94 11.15
N ARG A 181 24.85 -57.26 9.85
CA ARG A 181 25.53 -58.43 9.28
C ARG A 181 27.05 -58.34 9.43
N ALA A 182 27.64 -57.18 9.13
CA ALA A 182 29.08 -56.96 9.28
C ALA A 182 29.54 -57.11 10.74
N LEU A 183 28.72 -56.67 11.70
CA LEU A 183 29.02 -56.84 13.12
C LEU A 183 28.91 -58.30 13.56
N GLN A 184 27.91 -59.05 13.06
CA GLN A 184 27.76 -60.49 13.29
C GLN A 184 28.96 -61.27 12.75
N GLU A 185 29.39 -61.01 11.51
CA GLU A 185 30.56 -61.65 10.91
C GLU A 185 31.83 -61.42 11.75
N ARG A 186 32.05 -60.19 12.21
CA ARG A 186 33.18 -59.87 13.10
C ARG A 186 33.08 -60.57 14.45
N ALA A 187 31.89 -60.66 15.04
CA ALA A 187 31.68 -61.34 16.32
C ALA A 187 31.92 -62.86 16.21
N VAL A 188 31.48 -63.49 15.13
CA VAL A 188 31.72 -64.92 14.87
C VAL A 188 33.22 -65.20 14.71
N LEU A 189 33.94 -64.37 13.96
CA LEU A 189 35.40 -64.49 13.81
C LEU A 189 36.12 -64.37 15.16
N ALA A 190 35.73 -63.40 16.00
CA ALA A 190 36.31 -63.22 17.33
C ALA A 190 36.06 -64.44 18.24
N LEU A 191 34.86 -65.02 18.21
CA LEU A 191 34.51 -66.23 18.96
C LEU A 191 35.38 -67.42 18.54
N VAL A 192 35.49 -67.68 17.23
CA VAL A 192 36.30 -68.79 16.70
C VAL A 192 37.77 -68.66 17.13
N LEU A 193 38.35 -67.45 17.06
CA LEU A 193 39.71 -67.20 17.48
C LEU A 193 39.90 -67.48 18.98
N LEU A 194 38.96 -67.03 19.82
CA LEU A 194 38.95 -67.32 21.26
C LEU A 194 38.87 -68.82 21.56
N ALA A 195 38.02 -69.57 20.84
CA ALA A 195 37.88 -71.02 21.00
C ALA A 195 39.18 -71.76 20.64
N LEU A 196 39.84 -71.37 19.54
CA LEU A 196 41.13 -71.93 19.13
C LEU A 196 42.22 -71.63 20.17
N ALA A 197 42.27 -70.41 20.70
CA ALA A 197 43.23 -70.04 21.76
C ALA A 197 43.01 -70.85 23.04
N ALA A 198 41.75 -71.08 23.44
CA ALA A 198 41.41 -71.89 24.61
C ALA A 198 41.81 -73.36 24.43
N LEU A 199 41.57 -73.95 23.25
CA LEU A 199 42.00 -75.31 22.93
C LEU A 199 43.52 -75.45 22.95
N ALA A 200 44.24 -74.48 22.38
CA ALA A 200 45.71 -74.46 22.41
C ALA A 200 46.25 -74.38 23.85
N ALA A 201 45.64 -73.55 24.70
CA ALA A 201 46.00 -73.45 26.12
C ALA A 201 45.73 -74.77 26.87
N ALA A 202 44.59 -75.42 26.62
CA ALA A 202 44.27 -76.72 27.22
C ALA A 202 45.24 -77.83 26.77
N ALA A 203 45.62 -77.84 25.50
CA ALA A 203 46.61 -78.79 24.98
C ALA A 203 48.00 -78.56 25.60
N LEU A 204 48.42 -77.30 25.76
CA LEU A 204 49.66 -76.96 26.48
C LEU A 204 49.63 -77.45 27.93
N TYR A 205 48.54 -77.19 28.65
CA TYR A 205 48.37 -77.65 30.03
C TYR A 205 48.39 -79.17 30.16
N ALA A 206 47.86 -79.91 29.18
CA ALA A 206 47.90 -81.36 29.17
C ALA A 206 49.28 -81.94 28.81
N TYR A 207 50.14 -81.17 28.13
CA TYR A 207 51.48 -81.59 27.72
C TYR A 207 52.56 -81.29 28.77
N THR A 208 52.37 -80.24 29.57
CA THR A 208 53.23 -79.87 30.72
C THR A 208 52.90 -80.67 31.96
#